data_AF-A0AAV1RS31-F1
#
_entry.id   AF-A0AAV1RS31-F1
#
_cell.length_a   1.000
_cell.length_b   1.000
_cell.length_c   1.000
_cell.angle_alpha   90.00
_cell.angle_beta   90.00
_cell.angle_gamma   90.00
#
_symmetry.space_group_name_H-M   'P 1'
#
loop_
_entity.id
_entity.type
_entity.pdbx_description
1 polymer ?
#
loop_
_entity_poly.entity_id
_entity_poly.type
_entity_poly.pdbx_seq_one_letter_code
_entity_poly.pdbx_strand_id
1 'polypeptide(L)'
;MEVGPTNWKATCFVPTKSDAKVVAFRRWLEKYSGGQINWGGKFSGELPPTPPKEQLMDRYWSHVVNCSSCSLAYKSLNVIEVVLPVISIGSIGIVAATKQNAMSAATRTSLVLMAILCFAASRWLAHFIYKNFHFHDDSHAHL
;
A
#
# COMPACT_ATOMS: atom_id res chain seq x y z
N MET A 1 22.36 -25.81 -10.36
CA MET A 1 21.83 -27.04 -9.71
C MET A 1 20.43 -26.72 -9.27
N GLU A 2 19.42 -27.39 -9.83
CA GLU A 2 18.04 -27.19 -9.38
C GLU A 2 17.94 -27.63 -7.92
N VAL A 3 17.50 -26.73 -7.05
CA VAL A 3 17.31 -27.05 -5.64
C VAL A 3 16.05 -27.90 -5.54
N GLY A 4 16.23 -29.22 -5.42
CA GLY A 4 15.13 -30.17 -5.34
C GLY A 4 14.25 -29.97 -4.09
N PRO A 5 13.05 -30.59 -4.04
CA PRO A 5 12.05 -30.38 -2.99
C PRO A 5 12.55 -30.63 -1.55
N THR A 6 13.57 -31.46 -1.40
CA THR A 6 14.19 -31.86 -0.14
C THR A 6 15.25 -30.88 0.37
N ASN A 7 15.67 -29.89 -0.43
CA ASN A 7 16.63 -28.85 -0.04
C ASN A 7 15.99 -27.45 0.02
N TRP A 8 14.73 -27.38 0.46
CA TRP A 8 13.97 -26.13 0.50
C TRP A 8 14.60 -25.05 1.41
N LYS A 9 15.46 -25.43 2.36
CA LYS A 9 16.17 -24.48 3.24
C LYS A 9 17.21 -23.66 2.48
N ALA A 10 17.69 -24.15 1.34
CA ALA A 10 18.58 -23.40 0.45
C ALA A 10 17.81 -22.42 -0.47
N THR A 11 16.49 -22.59 -0.63
CA THR A 11 15.63 -21.73 -1.47
C THR A 11 14.72 -20.79 -0.68
N CYS A 12 14.41 -21.10 0.58
CA CYS A 12 13.54 -20.27 1.40
C CYS A 12 14.21 -19.91 2.74
N PHE A 13 14.45 -18.63 2.94
CA PHE A 13 14.90 -18.08 4.22
C PHE A 13 13.70 -17.82 5.13
N VAL A 14 13.62 -18.53 6.26
CA VAL A 14 12.51 -18.46 7.24
C VAL A 14 13.05 -18.16 8.65
N PRO A 15 13.55 -16.94 8.89
CA PRO A 15 14.36 -16.63 10.06
C PRO A 15 13.53 -16.36 11.32
N THR A 16 12.22 -16.15 11.20
CA THR A 16 11.42 -15.60 12.29
C THR A 16 10.62 -16.67 13.04
N LYS A 17 10.23 -16.36 14.29
CA LYS A 17 9.35 -17.25 15.08
C LYS A 17 7.97 -17.44 14.42
N SER A 18 7.48 -16.46 13.67
CA SER A 18 6.24 -16.56 12.89
C SER A 18 6.30 -17.67 11.85
N ASP A 19 7.49 -18.01 11.35
CA ASP A 19 7.67 -19.03 10.32
C ASP A 19 7.65 -20.46 10.88
N ALA A 20 7.58 -20.62 12.21
CA ALA A 20 7.66 -21.94 12.86
C ALA A 20 6.64 -22.94 12.30
N LYS A 21 5.42 -22.49 11.97
CA LYS A 21 4.38 -23.34 11.37
C LYS A 21 4.70 -23.75 9.94
N VAL A 22 5.28 -22.84 9.14
CA VAL A 22 5.74 -23.14 7.77
C VAL A 22 6.87 -24.17 7.82
N VAL A 23 7.84 -23.98 8.72
CA VAL A 23 8.94 -24.92 8.95
C VAL A 23 8.40 -26.29 9.38
N ALA A 24 7.46 -26.33 10.33
CA ALA A 24 6.86 -27.57 10.81
C ALA A 24 6.11 -28.31 9.68
N PHE A 25 5.33 -27.58 8.88
CA PHE A 25 4.63 -28.14 7.73
C PHE A 25 5.60 -28.73 6.70
N ARG A 26 6.67 -28.01 6.34
CA ARG A 26 7.66 -28.51 5.38
C ARG A 26 8.39 -29.76 5.89
N ARG A 27 8.75 -29.82 7.19
CA ARG A 27 9.32 -31.02 7.81
C ARG A 27 8.36 -32.21 7.78
N TRP A 28 7.07 -31.96 8.05
CA TRP A 28 6.04 -32.97 7.94
C TRP A 28 5.92 -33.49 6.49
N LEU A 29 5.93 -32.59 5.52
CA LEU A 29 5.85 -32.92 4.10
C LEU A 29 7.05 -33.76 3.64
N GLU A 30 8.27 -33.39 4.04
CA GLU A 30 9.47 -34.20 3.82
C GLU A 30 9.31 -35.61 4.41
N LYS A 31 8.90 -35.70 5.67
CA LYS A 31 8.83 -36.97 6.41
C LYS A 31 7.79 -37.93 5.84
N TYR A 32 6.62 -37.43 5.43
CA TYR A 32 5.48 -38.29 5.12
C TYR A 32 5.11 -38.34 3.62
N SER A 33 5.65 -37.46 2.79
CA SER A 33 5.33 -37.40 1.35
C SER A 33 6.56 -37.30 0.44
N GLY A 34 7.77 -37.42 1.00
CA GLY A 34 9.01 -37.24 0.24
C GLY A 34 9.23 -35.80 -0.23
N GLY A 35 8.60 -34.83 0.43
CA GLY A 35 8.71 -33.41 0.09
C GLY A 35 7.81 -32.95 -1.07
N GLN A 36 6.88 -33.80 -1.52
CA GLN A 36 6.02 -33.51 -2.68
C GLN A 36 4.59 -33.98 -2.46
N ILE A 37 3.63 -33.26 -3.03
CA ILE A 37 2.21 -33.65 -3.00
C ILE A 37 1.90 -34.36 -4.32
N ASN A 38 1.49 -35.62 -4.26
CA ASN A 38 1.00 -36.33 -5.43
C ASN A 38 -0.48 -35.98 -5.66
N TRP A 39 -0.73 -35.02 -6.55
CA TRP A 39 -2.07 -34.57 -6.92
C TRP A 39 -2.83 -35.57 -7.82
N GLY A 40 -2.19 -36.69 -8.19
CA GLY A 40 -2.68 -37.64 -9.19
C GLY A 40 -2.66 -37.07 -10.61
N GLY A 41 -3.07 -37.86 -11.61
CA GLY A 41 -3.07 -37.46 -13.02
C GLY A 41 -4.15 -36.44 -13.42
N LYS A 42 -4.90 -35.90 -12.45
CA LYS A 42 -6.03 -34.99 -12.69
C LYS A 42 -5.61 -33.52 -12.84
N PHE A 43 -4.38 -33.18 -12.48
CA PHE A 43 -3.85 -31.81 -12.53
C PHE A 43 -2.53 -31.82 -13.30
N SER A 44 -2.41 -30.98 -14.33
CA SER A 44 -1.20 -30.86 -15.16
C SER A 44 -0.06 -30.12 -14.47
N GLY A 45 -0.31 -29.50 -13.31
CA GLY A 45 0.64 -28.62 -12.62
C GLY A 45 0.75 -27.22 -13.25
N GLU A 46 0.06 -26.98 -14.36
CA GLU A 46 -0.01 -25.66 -14.98
C GLU A 46 -0.91 -24.74 -14.15
N LEU A 47 -0.36 -23.61 -13.72
CA LEU A 47 -1.12 -22.57 -13.05
C LEU A 47 -1.79 -21.68 -14.10
N PRO A 48 -2.99 -21.15 -13.81
CA PRO A 48 -3.55 -20.08 -14.62
C PRO A 48 -2.60 -18.87 -14.62
N PRO A 49 -2.69 -17.98 -15.62
CA PRO A 49 -1.86 -16.79 -15.67
C PRO A 49 -2.02 -15.98 -14.38
N THR A 50 -0.89 -15.56 -13.81
CA THR A 50 -0.86 -14.74 -12.60
C THR A 50 -1.61 -13.44 -12.86
N PRO A 51 -2.61 -13.09 -12.04
CA PRO A 51 -3.29 -11.80 -12.15
C PRO A 51 -2.32 -10.62 -11.96
N PRO A 52 -2.70 -9.40 -12.38
CA PRO A 52 -1.90 -8.21 -12.11
C PRO A 52 -1.56 -8.05 -10.63
N LYS A 53 -0.36 -7.55 -10.32
CA LYS A 53 0.11 -7.38 -8.94
C LYS A 53 -0.85 -6.51 -8.12
N GLU A 54 -1.44 -5.49 -8.75
CA GLU A 54 -2.40 -4.58 -8.13
C GLU A 54 -3.62 -5.33 -7.63
N GLN A 55 -4.06 -6.36 -8.35
CA GLN A 55 -5.18 -7.21 -7.94
C GLN A 55 -4.79 -8.17 -6.82
N LEU A 56 -3.58 -8.73 -6.88
CA LEU A 56 -3.09 -9.68 -5.87
C LEU A 56 -2.73 -9.02 -4.54
N MET A 57 -2.22 -7.79 -4.60
CA MET A 57 -1.74 -7.02 -3.45
C MET A 57 -2.68 -5.87 -3.09
N ASP A 58 -3.96 -5.95 -3.50
CA ASP A 58 -4.95 -4.98 -3.10
C ASP A 58 -5.22 -5.08 -1.59
N ARG A 59 -4.73 -4.09 -0.86
CA ARG A 59 -4.93 -3.98 0.59
C ARG A 59 -6.30 -3.43 0.94
N TYR A 60 -6.93 -2.69 0.03
CA TYR A 60 -8.16 -1.99 0.36
C TYR A 60 -9.27 -3.01 0.65
N TRP A 61 -9.54 -3.90 -0.31
CA TRP A 61 -10.58 -4.92 -0.15
C TRP A 61 -10.16 -6.07 0.76
N SER A 62 -8.88 -6.46 0.77
CA SER A 62 -8.42 -7.58 1.61
C SER A 62 -8.36 -7.22 3.09
N HIS A 63 -8.05 -5.95 3.44
CA HIS A 63 -7.79 -5.55 4.81
C HIS A 63 -8.51 -4.28 5.25
N VAL A 64 -8.36 -3.17 4.53
CA VAL A 64 -8.78 -1.84 5.00
C VAL A 64 -10.28 -1.80 5.30
N VAL A 65 -11.12 -2.36 4.43
CA VAL A 65 -12.59 -2.39 4.63
C VAL A 65 -13.01 -3.26 5.81
N ASN A 66 -12.22 -4.26 6.17
CA ASN A 66 -12.51 -5.23 7.23
C ASN A 66 -11.93 -4.82 8.59
N CYS A 67 -11.05 -3.82 8.64
CA CYS A 67 -10.38 -3.35 9.83
C CYS A 67 -10.94 -1.98 10.26
N SER A 68 -11.49 -1.88 11.47
CA SER A 68 -12.09 -0.63 11.99
C SER A 68 -11.08 0.52 12.08
N SER A 69 -9.86 0.24 12.53
CA SER A 69 -8.79 1.24 12.65
C SER A 69 -8.37 1.76 11.28
N CYS A 70 -8.09 0.87 10.32
CA CYS A 70 -7.65 1.25 8.98
C CYS A 70 -8.77 1.92 8.18
N SER A 71 -10.00 1.43 8.25
CA SER A 71 -11.14 2.06 7.56
C SER A 71 -11.44 3.45 8.10
N LEU A 72 -11.34 3.67 9.41
CA LEU A 72 -11.49 5.00 10.00
C LEU A 72 -10.35 5.92 9.56
N ALA A 73 -9.10 5.48 9.63
CA ALA A 73 -7.95 6.25 9.18
C ALA A 73 -8.09 6.63 7.69
N TYR A 74 -8.44 5.67 6.82
CA TYR A 74 -8.65 5.90 5.40
C TYR A 74 -9.72 6.98 5.16
N LYS A 75 -10.90 6.86 5.79
CA LYS A 75 -11.98 7.84 5.65
C LYS A 75 -11.55 9.24 6.11
N SER A 76 -10.94 9.34 7.28
CA SER A 76 -10.49 10.62 7.83
C SER A 76 -9.44 11.29 6.95
N LEU A 77 -8.47 10.53 6.43
CA LEU A 77 -7.45 11.06 5.53
C LEU A 77 -8.03 11.51 4.19
N ASN A 78 -9.00 10.78 3.61
CA ASN A 78 -9.70 11.21 2.39
C ASN A 78 -10.49 12.51 2.60
N VAL A 79 -11.11 12.69 3.78
CA VAL A 79 -11.76 13.97 4.11
C VAL A 79 -10.73 15.11 4.14
N ILE A 80 -9.57 14.91 4.76
CA ILE A 80 -8.49 15.91 4.79
C ILE A 80 -7.97 16.21 3.38
N GLU A 81 -7.80 15.19 2.54
CA GLU A 81 -7.35 15.32 1.16
C GLU A 81 -8.24 16.28 0.35
N VAL A 82 -9.56 16.25 0.59
CA VAL A 82 -10.56 17.11 -0.07
C VAL A 82 -10.64 18.50 0.56
N VAL A 83 -10.51 18.61 1.88
CA VAL A 83 -10.60 19.90 2.59
C VAL A 83 -9.41 20.80 2.25
N LEU A 84 -8.21 20.25 2.09
CA LEU A 84 -6.99 21.02 1.81
C LEU A 84 -7.07 21.86 0.50
N PRO A 85 -7.48 21.31 -0.66
CA PRO A 85 -7.71 22.09 -1.88
C PRO A 85 -8.79 23.16 -1.73
N VAL A 86 -9.86 22.89 -0.97
CA VAL A 86 -10.91 23.89 -0.71
C VAL A 86 -10.34 25.09 0.03
N ILE A 87 -9.51 24.86 1.05
CA ILE A 87 -8.79 25.91 1.78
C ILE A 87 -7.83 26.68 0.85
N SER A 88 -7.12 25.97 -0.03
CA SER A 88 -6.22 26.59 -1.02
C SER A 88 -6.97 27.51 -1.97
N ILE A 89 -8.03 27.02 -2.62
CA ILE A 89 -8.84 27.79 -3.57
C ILE A 89 -9.51 28.97 -2.87
N GLY A 90 -10.08 28.73 -1.68
CA GLY A 90 -10.70 29.78 -0.88
C GLY A 90 -9.73 30.91 -0.55
N SER A 91 -8.47 30.59 -0.23
CA SER A 91 -7.46 31.59 0.11
C SER A 91 -7.00 32.40 -1.09
N ILE A 92 -6.85 31.76 -2.26
CA ILE A 92 -6.60 32.47 -3.51
C ILE A 92 -7.77 33.38 -3.86
N GLY A 93 -9.01 32.89 -3.68
CA GLY A 93 -10.24 33.67 -3.88
C GLY A 93 -10.32 34.90 -3.00
N ILE A 94 -9.97 34.78 -1.71
CA ILE A 94 -9.91 35.92 -0.78
C ILE A 94 -8.90 36.94 -1.27
N VAL A 95 -7.67 36.51 -1.59
CA VAL A 95 -6.62 37.41 -2.10
C VAL A 95 -7.06 38.13 -3.38
N ALA A 96 -7.72 37.42 -4.30
CA ALA A 96 -8.19 37.96 -5.57
C ALA A 96 -9.38 38.95 -5.41
N ALA A 97 -10.28 38.70 -4.46
CA ALA A 97 -11.44 39.54 -4.22
C ALA A 97 -11.12 40.80 -3.39
N THR A 98 -10.08 40.76 -2.56
CA THR A 98 -9.70 41.88 -1.70
C THR A 98 -8.91 42.96 -2.44
N LYS A 99 -9.26 44.23 -2.22
CA LYS A 99 -8.53 45.37 -2.77
C LYS A 99 -7.12 45.46 -2.17
N GLN A 100 -6.15 45.93 -2.96
CA GLN A 100 -4.74 45.96 -2.59
C GLN A 100 -4.41 46.78 -1.34
N ASN A 101 -5.22 47.79 -1.01
CA ASN A 101 -5.04 48.63 0.18
C ASN A 101 -5.82 48.12 1.41
N ALA A 102 -6.67 47.11 1.23
CA ALA A 102 -7.50 46.55 2.31
C ALA A 102 -6.77 45.42 3.07
N MET A 103 -5.64 44.94 2.57
CA MET A 103 -4.88 43.85 3.16
C MET A 103 -3.40 44.19 3.21
N SER A 104 -2.75 43.94 4.35
CA SER A 104 -1.31 44.13 4.46
C SER A 104 -0.57 43.18 3.50
N ALA A 105 0.62 43.60 3.03
CA ALA A 105 1.46 42.74 2.20
C ALA A 105 1.81 41.42 2.90
N ALA A 106 2.04 41.46 4.22
CA ALA A 106 2.33 40.28 5.02
C ALA A 106 1.15 39.28 5.04
N THR A 107 -0.07 39.77 5.25
CA THR A 107 -1.30 38.94 5.24
C THR A 107 -1.52 38.30 3.87
N ARG A 108 -1.37 39.08 2.79
CA ARG A 108 -1.54 38.57 1.42
C ARG A 108 -0.53 37.48 1.11
N THR A 109 0.75 37.71 1.43
CA THR A 109 1.82 36.73 1.23
C THR A 109 1.57 35.47 2.05
N SER A 110 1.12 35.61 3.31
CA SER A 110 0.78 34.46 4.16
C SER A 110 -0.35 33.60 3.58
N LEU A 111 -1.42 34.22 3.07
CA LEU A 111 -2.53 33.49 2.42
C LEU A 111 -2.09 32.75 1.16
N VAL A 112 -1.25 33.37 0.34
CA VAL A 112 -0.70 32.73 -0.86
C VAL A 112 0.19 31.54 -0.50
N LEU A 113 1.09 31.70 0.48
CA LEU A 113 1.93 30.59 0.95
C LEU A 113 1.10 29.45 1.53
N MET A 114 0.09 29.77 2.33
CA MET A 114 -0.83 28.80 2.91
C MET A 114 -1.56 28.01 1.81
N ALA A 115 -2.05 28.69 0.77
CA ALA A 115 -2.69 28.03 -0.36
C ALA A 115 -1.75 27.02 -1.06
N ILE A 116 -0.52 27.45 -1.37
CA ILE A 116 0.50 26.59 -2.00
C ILE A 116 0.78 25.36 -1.12
N LEU A 117 0.96 25.56 0.19
CA LEU A 117 1.24 24.47 1.14
C LEU A 117 0.07 23.49 1.24
N CYS A 118 -1.17 23.98 1.31
CA CYS A 118 -2.35 23.12 1.35
C CYS A 118 -2.50 22.28 0.08
N PHE A 119 -2.29 22.88 -1.09
CA PHE A 119 -2.33 22.16 -2.35
C PHE A 119 -1.23 21.08 -2.42
N ALA A 120 0.01 21.44 -2.08
CA ALA A 120 1.13 20.49 -2.06
C ALA A 120 0.87 19.33 -1.07
N ALA A 121 0.38 19.65 0.14
CA ALA A 121 0.03 18.66 1.15
C ALA A 121 -1.07 17.72 0.68
N SER A 122 -2.09 18.21 -0.03
CA SER A 122 -3.15 17.39 -0.61
C SER A 122 -2.60 16.40 -1.64
N ARG A 123 -1.74 16.84 -2.56
CA ARG A 123 -1.12 15.95 -3.56
C ARG A 123 -0.24 14.89 -2.93
N TRP A 124 0.54 15.26 -1.91
CA TRP A 124 1.34 14.31 -1.15
C TRP A 124 0.44 13.31 -0.40
N LEU A 125 -0.62 13.78 0.23
CA LEU A 125 -1.57 12.95 0.98
C LEU A 125 -2.30 11.96 0.08
N ALA A 126 -2.73 12.38 -1.11
CA ALA A 126 -3.35 11.49 -2.11
C ALA A 126 -2.43 10.32 -2.46
N HIS A 127 -1.15 10.62 -2.74
CA HIS A 127 -0.15 9.59 -3.02
C HIS A 127 0.12 8.71 -1.79
N PHE A 128 0.19 9.30 -0.60
CA PHE A 128 0.34 8.56 0.66
C PHE A 128 -0.83 7.59 0.89
N ILE A 129 -2.08 8.04 0.68
CA ILE A 129 -3.29 7.23 0.83
C ILE A 129 -3.23 6.05 -0.16
N TYR A 130 -2.93 6.32 -1.43
CA TYR A 130 -2.85 5.26 -2.44
C TYR A 130 -1.78 4.21 -2.08
N LYS A 131 -0.56 4.65 -1.77
CA LYS A 131 0.57 3.76 -1.47
C LYS A 131 0.35 2.89 -0.23
N ASN A 132 -0.35 3.42 0.79
CA ASN A 132 -0.53 2.70 2.05
C ASN A 132 -1.79 1.83 2.06
N PHE A 133 -2.89 2.32 1.49
CA PHE A 133 -4.21 1.69 1.63
C PHE A 133 -4.68 0.90 0.41
N HIS A 134 -4.12 1.13 -0.79
CA HIS A 134 -4.48 0.38 -1.99
C HIS A 134 -3.38 -0.60 -2.37
N PHE A 135 -2.25 -0.09 -2.85
CA PHE A 135 -1.19 -0.91 -3.42
C PHE A 135 0.19 -0.34 -3.10
N HIS A 136 1.10 -1.23 -2.73
CA HIS A 136 2.52 -0.94 -2.67
C HIS A 136 3.24 -2.02 -3.49
N ASP A 137 3.95 -1.61 -4.53
CA ASP A 137 4.87 -2.51 -5.20
C ASP A 137 6.10 -2.67 -4.32
N ASP A 138 6.11 -3.74 -3.52
CA ASP A 138 7.31 -4.18 -2.83
C ASP A 138 8.15 -4.99 -3.82
N SER A 139 9.18 -4.37 -4.38
CA SER A 139 10.21 -5.05 -5.17
C SER A 139 11.03 -5.95 -4.24
N HIS A 140 10.52 -7.14 -3.94
CA HIS A 140 11.26 -8.15 -3.18
C HIS A 140 12.41 -8.79 -3.97
N ALA A 141 12.57 -8.44 -5.25
CA ALA A 141 13.64 -8.91 -6.11
C ALA A 141 14.73 -7.83 -6.28
N HIS A 142 15.75 -7.89 -5.43
CA HIS A 142 17.12 -7.64 -5.89
C HIS A 142 17.70 -8.99 -6.27
N LEU A 143 17.24 -9.55 -7.39
CA LEU A 143 17.79 -10.72 -8.06
C LEU A 143 17.95 -10.39 -9.53
#